data_AF-Q801L3-F1
#
_entry.id   AF-Q801L3-F1
#
_cell.length_a   1.000
_cell.length_b   1.000
_cell.length_c   1.000
_cell.angle_alpha   90.00
_cell.angle_beta   90.00
_cell.angle_gamma   90.00
#
_symmetry.space_group_name_H-M   'P 1'
#
loop_
_entity.id
_entity.type
_entity.pdbx_description
1 polymer ?
#
loop_
_entity_poly.entity_id
_entity_poly.type
_entity_poly.pdbx_seq_one_letter_code
_entity_poly.pdbx_strand_id
1 'polypeptide(L)'
;ALQQQECQLLYSRKEGQRPESKAKNRYKNILPFDHNRVILKDGDQSIPGSDYINANVITADIDNGRVGSKAPKRYIETTQGCLQNTIVDFWRMVYQENSRVIVMTTKEVERSRNKCVRYWPEESCTKDYGYLRVYNVRELSLHDHIVRQLELTHVEHLDDTRVVWQYHFRAWPDHGVPNEPGGVLSFLDEVNRRQEGISEEGPIVV
;
A
#
# COMPACT_ATOMS: atom_id res chain seq x y z
N ALA A 1 -23.60 -17.45 -4.09
CA ALA A 1 -24.35 -16.19 -3.95
C ALA A 1 -23.52 -14.98 -4.39
N LEU A 2 -22.38 -14.66 -3.74
CA LEU A 2 -21.52 -13.52 -4.16
C LEU A 2 -20.63 -13.82 -5.37
N GLN A 3 -19.97 -14.99 -5.44
CA GLN A 3 -19.12 -15.36 -6.59
C GLN A 3 -19.86 -15.38 -7.94
N GLN A 4 -21.17 -15.67 -7.92
CA GLN A 4 -21.99 -15.63 -9.14
C GLN A 4 -22.22 -14.20 -9.65
N GLN A 5 -22.09 -13.20 -8.78
CA GLN A 5 -22.19 -11.78 -9.15
C GLN A 5 -20.86 -11.22 -9.70
N GLU A 6 -19.73 -11.95 -9.58
CA GLU A 6 -18.44 -11.51 -10.14
C GLU A 6 -18.48 -11.31 -11.65
N CYS A 7 -19.36 -12.02 -12.37
CA CYS A 7 -19.56 -11.82 -13.80
C CYS A 7 -20.10 -10.42 -14.15
N GLN A 8 -20.71 -9.73 -13.18
CA GLN A 8 -21.19 -8.36 -13.31
C GLN A 8 -20.08 -7.32 -13.02
N LEU A 9 -18.95 -7.75 -12.47
CA LEU A 9 -17.80 -6.91 -12.09
C LEU A 9 -16.64 -7.01 -13.10
N LEU A 10 -16.95 -7.33 -14.36
CA LEU A 10 -15.98 -7.44 -15.45
C LEU A 10 -15.59 -6.06 -16.00
N TYR A 11 -14.91 -5.26 -15.19
CA TYR A 11 -14.37 -3.97 -15.62
C TYR A 11 -13.09 -4.13 -16.44
N SER A 12 -12.78 -3.10 -17.22
CA SER A 12 -11.57 -3.03 -18.04
C SER A 12 -10.30 -3.07 -17.18
N ARG A 13 -9.28 -3.79 -17.67
CA ARG A 13 -7.95 -3.97 -17.05
C ARG A 13 -6.83 -3.85 -18.10
N LYS A 14 -7.07 -3.05 -19.15
CA LYS A 14 -6.24 -2.97 -20.35
C LYS A 14 -4.83 -2.48 -20.00
N GLU A 15 -4.70 -1.52 -19.08
CA GLU A 15 -3.38 -0.98 -18.71
C GLU A 15 -2.49 -2.03 -18.04
N GLY A 16 -3.08 -2.93 -17.24
CA GLY A 16 -2.35 -4.05 -16.64
C GLY A 16 -2.01 -5.17 -17.63
N GLN A 17 -2.72 -5.27 -18.76
CA GLN A 17 -2.49 -6.27 -19.81
C GLN A 17 -1.43 -5.85 -20.82
N ARG A 18 -1.00 -4.59 -20.80
CA ARG A 18 0.02 -4.06 -21.71
C ARG A 18 1.34 -4.83 -21.58
N PRO A 19 2.07 -5.05 -22.69
CA PRO A 19 3.37 -5.72 -22.67
C PRO A 19 4.35 -5.11 -21.66
N GLU A 20 4.35 -3.78 -21.52
CA GLU A 20 5.27 -3.03 -20.67
C GLU A 20 4.92 -3.15 -19.17
N SER A 21 3.64 -3.28 -18.84
CA SER A 21 3.14 -3.47 -17.47
C SER A 21 3.30 -4.90 -16.96
N LYS A 22 3.49 -5.88 -17.86
CA LYS A 22 3.49 -7.32 -17.53
C LYS A 22 4.54 -7.70 -16.49
N ALA A 23 5.73 -7.09 -16.54
CA ALA A 23 6.79 -7.34 -15.58
C ALA A 23 6.55 -6.67 -14.21
N LYS A 24 5.61 -5.73 -14.13
CA LYS A 24 5.20 -5.04 -12.90
C LYS A 24 4.09 -5.78 -12.16
N ASN A 25 3.58 -6.89 -12.69
CA ASN A 25 2.52 -7.71 -12.11
C ASN A 25 3.05 -8.99 -11.50
N ARG A 26 2.80 -9.21 -10.21
CA ARG A 26 3.19 -10.45 -9.52
C ARG A 26 2.46 -11.67 -10.10
N TYR A 27 1.18 -11.49 -10.44
CA TYR A 27 0.36 -12.51 -11.07
C TYR A 27 -0.23 -11.99 -12.38
N LYS A 28 -0.11 -12.77 -13.45
CA LYS A 28 -0.54 -12.37 -14.81
C LYS A 28 -2.06 -12.13 -14.91
N ASN A 29 -2.84 -12.72 -14.02
CA ASN A 29 -4.30 -12.70 -14.02
C ASN A 29 -4.91 -11.83 -12.91
N ILE A 30 -4.07 -11.20 -12.06
CA ILE A 30 -4.53 -10.28 -11.00
C ILE A 30 -4.03 -8.89 -11.38
N LEU A 31 -4.93 -8.11 -11.98
CA LEU A 31 -4.63 -6.81 -12.58
C LEU A 31 -5.58 -5.76 -12.01
N PRO A 32 -5.13 -4.51 -11.83
CA PRO A 32 -5.96 -3.44 -11.34
C PRO A 32 -7.00 -3.05 -12.40
N PHE A 33 -8.19 -2.64 -11.96
CA PHE A 33 -9.18 -2.09 -12.89
C PHE A 33 -8.77 -0.68 -13.35
N ASP A 34 -8.99 -0.39 -14.64
CA ASP A 34 -8.51 0.86 -15.25
C ASP A 34 -9.19 2.11 -14.67
N HIS A 35 -10.44 1.98 -14.19
CA HIS A 35 -11.25 3.13 -13.73
C HIS A 35 -10.88 3.64 -12.34
N ASN A 36 -10.26 2.81 -11.51
CA ASN A 36 -9.85 3.17 -10.15
C ASN A 36 -8.39 2.77 -9.86
N ARG A 37 -7.56 2.56 -10.89
CA ARG A 37 -6.12 2.32 -10.70
C ARG A 37 -5.45 3.59 -10.19
N VAL A 38 -4.37 3.41 -9.44
CA VAL A 38 -3.45 4.51 -9.16
C VAL A 38 -2.64 4.81 -10.42
N ILE A 39 -2.51 6.11 -10.75
CA ILE A 39 -1.72 6.59 -11.90
C ILE A 39 -0.53 7.37 -11.33
N LEU A 40 0.70 6.95 -11.63
CA LEU A 40 1.90 7.68 -11.23
C LEU A 40 2.09 8.90 -12.14
N LYS A 41 1.97 10.11 -11.58
CA LYS A 41 1.90 11.39 -12.29
C LYS A 41 3.27 11.92 -12.71
N ASP A 42 4.32 11.52 -12.01
CA ASP A 42 5.71 11.94 -12.19
C ASP A 42 6.49 11.03 -13.17
N GLY A 43 5.81 10.06 -13.81
CA GLY A 43 6.43 9.12 -14.73
C GLY A 43 6.93 9.81 -16.00
N ASP A 44 8.09 9.39 -16.49
CA ASP A 44 8.59 9.84 -17.80
C ASP A 44 7.62 9.40 -18.90
N GLN A 45 6.92 10.38 -19.50
CA GLN A 45 5.94 10.14 -20.55
C GLN A 45 6.55 9.53 -21.82
N SER A 46 7.87 9.63 -22.01
CA SER A 46 8.58 8.99 -23.10
C SER A 46 8.77 7.48 -22.89
N ILE A 47 8.64 7.00 -21.65
CA ILE A 47 8.78 5.59 -21.29
C ILE A 47 7.38 4.96 -21.17
N PRO A 48 6.99 4.05 -22.07
CA PRO A 48 5.69 3.38 -21.98
C PRO A 48 5.56 2.57 -20.67
N GLY A 49 4.47 2.77 -19.93
CA GLY A 49 4.18 2.08 -18.66
C GLY A 49 4.85 2.71 -17.42
N SER A 50 5.43 3.91 -17.53
CA SER A 50 6.00 4.67 -16.40
C SER A 50 4.96 5.15 -15.39
N ASP A 51 3.69 5.26 -15.82
CA ASP A 51 2.53 5.66 -15.03
C ASP A 51 1.86 4.48 -14.30
N TYR A 52 2.32 3.25 -14.57
CA TYR A 52 1.67 2.03 -14.10
C TYR A 52 2.25 1.51 -12.79
N ILE A 53 1.35 1.27 -11.83
CA ILE A 53 1.55 0.43 -10.64
C ILE A 53 0.33 -0.47 -10.48
N ASN A 54 0.53 -1.70 -10.00
CA ASN A 54 -0.58 -2.61 -9.67
C ASN A 54 -1.17 -2.21 -8.32
N ALA A 55 -2.00 -1.17 -8.34
CA ALA A 55 -2.72 -0.66 -7.18
C ALA A 55 -4.07 -0.04 -7.60
N ASN A 56 -5.05 -0.10 -6.70
CA ASN A 56 -6.35 0.53 -6.86
C ASN A 56 -6.71 1.38 -5.65
N VAL A 57 -7.36 2.52 -5.91
CA VAL A 57 -8.00 3.34 -4.90
C VAL A 57 -9.40 2.77 -4.62
N ILE A 58 -9.67 2.51 -3.35
CA ILE A 58 -10.96 2.07 -2.83
C ILE A 58 -11.52 3.20 -1.98
N THR A 59 -12.71 3.67 -2.35
CA THR A 59 -13.48 4.64 -1.58
C THR A 59 -14.61 3.93 -0.87
N ALA A 60 -14.62 3.97 0.46
CA ALA A 60 -15.80 3.60 1.21
C ALA A 60 -16.64 4.86 1.47
N ASP A 61 -17.82 4.94 0.85
CA ASP A 61 -18.86 5.84 1.32
C ASP A 61 -19.43 5.23 2.60
N ILE A 62 -18.90 5.63 3.75
CA ILE A 62 -19.40 5.21 5.07
C ILE A 62 -20.65 6.06 5.37
N ASP A 63 -21.72 5.85 4.60
CA ASP A 63 -23.04 6.27 5.00
C ASP A 63 -23.51 5.29 6.09
N ASN A 64 -23.31 5.66 7.36
CA ASN A 64 -23.82 4.93 8.53
C ASN A 64 -25.36 4.97 8.65
N GLY A 65 -26.10 5.03 7.53
CA GLY A 65 -27.55 5.22 7.48
C GLY A 65 -28.02 6.57 8.07
N ARG A 66 -27.11 7.50 8.38
CA ARG A 66 -27.43 8.84 8.87
C ARG A 66 -27.37 9.83 7.72
N VAL A 67 -28.52 10.02 7.07
CA VAL A 67 -28.74 11.11 6.12
C VAL A 67 -28.23 12.42 6.76
N GLY A 68 -27.16 12.98 6.18
CA GLY A 68 -26.60 14.27 6.59
C GLY A 68 -25.30 14.24 7.42
N SER A 69 -24.69 13.10 7.73
CA SER A 69 -23.33 13.10 8.29
C SER A 69 -22.28 13.21 7.17
N LYS A 70 -21.50 14.30 7.15
CA LYS A 70 -20.23 14.40 6.42
C LYS A 70 -19.20 13.44 7.02
N ALA A 71 -19.45 12.13 6.97
CA ALA A 71 -18.46 11.15 7.38
C ALA A 71 -17.25 11.29 6.44
N PRO A 72 -16.01 11.32 6.98
CA PRO A 72 -14.83 11.43 6.14
C PRO A 72 -14.77 10.22 5.22
N LYS A 73 -14.63 10.46 3.91
CA LYS A 73 -14.36 9.40 2.94
C LYS A 73 -13.03 8.76 3.32
N ARG A 74 -13.06 7.46 3.64
CA ARG A 74 -11.83 6.70 3.87
C ARG A 74 -11.36 6.16 2.52
N TYR A 75 -10.16 6.58 2.14
CA TYR A 75 -9.48 6.13 0.94
C TYR A 75 -8.49 5.04 1.35
N ILE A 76 -8.57 3.89 0.71
CA ILE A 76 -7.60 2.81 0.86
C ILE A 76 -6.96 2.58 -0.49
N GLU A 77 -5.64 2.56 -0.51
CA GLU A 77 -4.88 2.13 -1.67
C GLU A 77 -4.51 0.67 -1.47
N THR A 78 -5.12 -0.21 -2.25
CA THR A 78 -4.75 -1.62 -2.23
C THR A 78 -3.68 -1.87 -3.27
N THR A 79 -2.60 -2.53 -2.88
CA THR A 79 -1.52 -2.87 -3.81
C THR A 79 -1.02 -4.29 -3.61
N GLN A 80 -0.31 -4.81 -4.61
CA GLN A 80 0.39 -6.08 -4.47
C GLN A 80 1.65 -5.90 -3.59
N GLY A 81 2.10 -6.99 -2.96
CA GLY A 81 3.45 -7.01 -2.37
C GLY A 81 4.52 -6.68 -3.41
N CYS A 82 5.39 -5.71 -3.10
CA CYS A 82 6.40 -5.17 -4.01
C CYS A 82 7.22 -6.25 -4.71
N LEU A 83 7.51 -6.05 -5.99
CA LEU A 83 8.52 -6.76 -6.76
C LEU A 83 9.81 -5.94 -6.76
N GLN A 84 10.94 -6.57 -7.08
CA GLN A 84 12.24 -5.89 -7.09
C GLN A 84 12.26 -4.66 -8.02
N ASN A 85 11.56 -4.75 -9.15
CA ASN A 85 11.45 -3.70 -10.16
C ASN A 85 10.30 -2.70 -9.92
N THR A 86 9.52 -2.85 -8.84
CA THR A 86 8.40 -1.95 -8.52
C THR A 86 8.56 -1.22 -7.19
N ILE A 87 9.71 -1.37 -6.50
CA ILE A 87 9.96 -0.70 -5.21
C ILE A 87 9.94 0.82 -5.37
N VAL A 88 10.57 1.33 -6.43
CA VAL A 88 10.59 2.77 -6.71
C VAL A 88 9.18 3.27 -7.01
N ASP A 89 8.44 2.57 -7.88
CA ASP A 89 7.04 2.88 -8.20
C ASP A 89 6.14 2.91 -6.95
N PHE A 90 6.37 2.00 -5.99
CA PHE A 90 5.65 1.98 -4.72
C PHE A 90 5.89 3.24 -3.89
N TRP A 91 7.14 3.67 -3.72
CA TRP A 91 7.42 4.90 -2.98
C TRP A 91 6.94 6.16 -3.71
N ARG A 92 6.97 6.17 -5.05
CA ARG A 92 6.38 7.24 -5.86
C ARG A 92 4.88 7.37 -5.58
N MET A 93 4.15 6.26 -5.51
CA MET A 93 2.73 6.23 -5.11
C MET A 93 2.53 6.81 -3.71
N VAL A 94 3.25 6.28 -2.70
CA VAL A 94 3.14 6.74 -1.30
C VAL A 94 3.38 8.24 -1.17
N TYR A 95 4.40 8.75 -1.87
CA TYR A 95 4.73 10.18 -1.86
C TYR A 95 3.67 11.02 -2.56
N GLN A 96 3.24 10.61 -3.76
CA GLN A 96 2.26 11.33 -4.57
C GLN A 96 0.92 11.48 -3.85
N GLU A 97 0.44 10.40 -3.24
CA GLU A 97 -0.90 10.33 -2.63
C GLU A 97 -0.88 10.78 -1.17
N ASN A 98 0.29 11.24 -0.70
CA ASN A 98 0.52 11.73 0.66
C ASN A 98 0.15 10.69 1.74
N SER A 99 0.30 9.40 1.41
CA SER A 99 -0.04 8.29 2.29
C SER A 99 0.90 8.25 3.49
N ARG A 100 0.35 8.31 4.70
CA ARG A 100 1.14 8.35 5.95
C ARG A 100 1.11 7.05 6.73
N VAL A 101 0.26 6.11 6.34
CA VAL A 101 0.14 4.80 6.96
C VAL A 101 0.17 3.72 5.89
N ILE A 102 1.08 2.75 6.07
CA ILE A 102 1.22 1.56 5.24
C ILE A 102 0.91 0.35 6.13
N VAL A 103 0.07 -0.56 5.67
CA VAL A 103 -0.32 -1.79 6.32
C VAL A 103 0.18 -2.95 5.48
N MET A 104 1.16 -3.71 5.97
CA MET A 104 1.68 -4.90 5.31
C MET A 104 1.16 -6.14 6.03
N THR A 105 0.41 -6.99 5.33
CA THR A 105 -0.30 -8.16 5.92
C THR A 105 0.32 -9.52 5.56
N THR A 106 1.52 -9.53 4.98
CA THR A 106 2.23 -10.75 4.58
C THR A 106 3.69 -10.67 5.00
N LYS A 107 4.32 -11.82 5.25
CA LYS A 107 5.77 -11.90 5.46
C LYS A 107 6.51 -11.69 4.14
N GLU A 108 7.80 -11.36 4.19
CA GLU A 108 8.62 -11.27 2.97
C GLU A 108 8.65 -12.60 2.20
N VAL A 109 8.76 -13.71 2.95
CA VAL A 109 8.79 -15.08 2.45
C VAL A 109 7.84 -15.96 3.24
N GLU A 110 7.01 -16.72 2.54
CA GLU A 110 6.11 -17.72 3.11
C GLU A 110 6.37 -19.05 2.40
N ARG A 111 6.75 -20.10 3.14
CA ARG A 111 7.13 -21.43 2.61
C ARG A 111 8.08 -21.35 1.41
N SER A 112 9.15 -20.57 1.56
CA SER A 112 10.19 -20.36 0.54
C SER A 112 9.69 -19.67 -0.75
N ARG A 113 8.50 -19.07 -0.74
CA ARG A 113 7.99 -18.23 -1.82
C ARG A 113 8.03 -16.77 -1.41
N ASN A 114 8.65 -15.95 -2.24
CA ASN A 114 8.72 -14.50 -2.03
C ASN A 114 7.33 -13.88 -2.24
N LYS A 115 6.76 -13.29 -1.19
CA LYS A 115 5.46 -12.61 -1.22
C LYS A 115 5.58 -11.10 -1.37
N CYS A 116 6.61 -10.51 -0.77
CA CYS A 116 6.92 -9.09 -0.88
C CYS A 116 8.42 -8.90 -0.72
N VAL A 117 9.07 -8.18 -1.64
CA VAL A 117 10.46 -7.78 -1.41
C VAL A 117 10.50 -6.66 -0.37
N ARG A 118 11.53 -6.65 0.46
CA ARG A 118 11.74 -5.56 1.41
C ARG A 118 11.92 -4.23 0.68
N TYR A 119 10.98 -3.31 0.89
CA TYR A 119 10.98 -1.97 0.31
C TYR A 119 11.40 -0.87 1.30
N TRP A 120 11.79 -1.23 2.53
CA TRP A 120 12.26 -0.31 3.57
C TRP A 120 13.72 -0.64 3.96
N PRO A 121 14.50 0.33 4.47
CA PRO A 121 15.84 0.08 4.98
C PRO A 121 15.81 -0.56 6.38
N GLU A 122 16.95 -1.08 6.83
CA GLU A 122 17.11 -1.55 8.22
C GLU A 122 17.02 -0.38 9.21
N GLU A 123 16.75 -0.68 10.48
CA GLU A 123 16.67 0.33 11.54
C GLU A 123 17.92 1.21 11.59
N SER A 124 17.73 2.52 11.76
CA SER A 124 18.80 3.53 11.73
C SER A 124 19.59 3.60 10.42
N CYS A 125 19.05 3.05 9.32
CA CYS A 125 19.65 3.12 7.99
C CYS A 125 18.78 3.93 7.02
N THR A 126 19.45 4.52 6.03
CA THR A 126 18.84 5.26 4.92
C THR A 126 19.01 4.49 3.62
N LYS A 127 18.02 4.55 2.74
CA LYS A 127 18.12 4.02 1.38
C LYS A 127 17.37 4.90 0.39
N ASP A 128 18.00 5.07 -0.78
CA ASP A 128 17.45 5.87 -1.87
C ASP A 128 16.70 4.96 -2.87
N TYR A 129 15.52 5.41 -3.27
CA TYR A 129 14.61 4.79 -4.21
C TYR A 129 14.26 5.80 -5.30
N GLY A 130 15.15 5.95 -6.28
CA GLY A 130 15.04 7.03 -7.27
C GLY A 130 15.30 8.39 -6.62
N TYR A 131 14.37 9.32 -6.78
CA TYR A 131 14.43 10.66 -6.18
C TYR A 131 13.87 10.72 -4.75
N LEU A 132 13.42 9.59 -4.20
CA LEU A 132 12.89 9.49 -2.84
C LEU A 132 13.89 8.80 -1.93
N ARG A 133 14.11 9.37 -0.76
CA ARG A 133 14.96 8.84 0.29
C ARG A 133 14.09 8.37 1.45
N VAL A 134 14.33 7.15 1.90
CA VAL A 134 13.64 6.57 3.06
C VAL A 134 14.67 6.33 4.15
N TYR A 135 14.43 6.88 5.33
CA TYR A 135 15.18 6.61 6.55
C TYR A 135 14.28 5.86 7.53
N ASN A 136 14.79 4.76 8.10
CA ASN A 136 14.06 4.02 9.13
C ASN A 136 14.50 4.50 10.50
N VAL A 137 13.65 5.30 11.13
CA VAL A 137 13.95 5.98 12.40
C VAL A 137 14.00 4.96 13.54
N ARG A 138 13.04 4.04 13.59
CA ARG A 138 12.92 3.03 14.64
C ARG A 138 11.95 1.92 14.28
N GLU A 139 12.16 0.76 14.89
CA GLU A 139 11.24 -0.39 14.86
C GLU A 139 10.73 -0.75 16.25
N LEU A 140 9.43 -0.98 16.37
CA LEU A 140 8.80 -1.53 17.56
C LEU A 140 8.26 -2.93 17.24
N SER A 141 8.91 -3.95 17.78
CA SER A 141 8.46 -5.34 17.64
C SER A 141 7.43 -5.68 18.72
N LEU A 142 6.20 -5.93 18.29
CA LEU A 142 5.10 -6.42 19.13
C LEU A 142 4.87 -7.91 18.86
N HIS A 143 3.91 -8.50 19.58
CA HIS A 143 3.60 -9.93 19.47
C HIS A 143 3.16 -10.32 18.04
N ASP A 144 2.15 -9.62 17.51
CA ASP A 144 1.53 -9.97 16.23
C ASP A 144 2.08 -9.18 15.04
N HIS A 145 2.69 -8.01 15.29
CA HIS A 145 3.13 -7.08 14.25
C HIS A 145 4.41 -6.33 14.62
N ILE A 146 5.04 -5.70 13.62
CA ILE A 146 6.10 -4.70 13.80
C ILE A 146 5.53 -3.36 13.36
N VAL A 147 5.82 -2.31 14.12
CA VAL A 147 5.57 -0.93 13.73
C VAL A 147 6.90 -0.27 13.39
N ARG A 148 7.01 0.34 12.21
CA ARG A 148 8.17 1.13 11.80
C ARG A 148 7.80 2.59 11.61
N GLN A 149 8.65 3.46 12.12
CA GLN A 149 8.57 4.88 11.81
C GLN A 149 9.59 5.18 10.71
N LEU A 150 9.09 5.55 9.54
CA LEU A 150 9.90 5.86 8.37
C LEU A 150 9.83 7.36 8.09
N GLU A 151 10.94 7.96 7.73
CA GLU A 151 11.01 9.31 7.19
C GLU A 151 11.21 9.22 5.68
N LEU A 152 10.27 9.80 4.94
CA LEU A 152 10.27 9.86 3.48
C LEU A 152 10.57 11.29 3.06
N THR A 153 11.65 11.48 2.33
CA THR A 153 12.12 12.80 1.91
C THR A 153 12.42 12.80 0.41
N HIS A 154 12.04 13.88 -0.27
CA HIS A 154 12.47 14.12 -1.65
C HIS A 154 13.92 14.61 -1.65
N VAL A 155 14.81 13.97 -2.42
CA VAL A 155 16.26 14.26 -2.35
C VAL A 155 16.62 15.70 -2.72
N GLU A 156 15.82 16.35 -3.57
CA GLU A 156 15.99 17.76 -3.96
C GLU A 156 15.18 18.75 -3.12
N HIS A 157 14.23 18.24 -2.31
CA HIS A 157 13.35 19.06 -1.48
C HIS A 157 13.36 18.53 -0.04
N LEU A 158 14.50 18.72 0.63
CA LEU A 158 14.73 18.20 1.98
C LEU A 158 13.72 18.72 3.01
N ASP A 159 13.14 19.90 2.76
CA ASP A 159 12.14 20.52 3.61
C ASP A 159 10.76 19.80 3.56
N ASP A 160 10.49 18.97 2.54
CA ASP A 160 9.28 18.14 2.42
C ASP A 160 9.53 16.72 2.96
N THR A 161 10.02 16.63 4.20
CA THR A 161 10.18 15.36 4.91
C THR A 161 8.88 14.97 5.58
N ARG A 162 8.43 13.74 5.32
CA ARG A 162 7.15 13.21 5.81
C ARG A 162 7.39 11.95 6.65
N VAL A 163 6.67 11.83 7.75
CA VAL A 163 6.69 10.61 8.56
C VAL A 163 5.64 9.64 8.04
N VAL A 164 6.08 8.43 7.68
CA VAL A 164 5.26 7.32 7.22
C VAL A 164 5.35 6.18 8.23
N TRP A 165 4.20 5.71 8.71
CA TRP A 165 4.10 4.61 9.66
C TRP A 165 3.82 3.31 8.92
N GLN A 166 4.72 2.34 9.02
CA GLN A 166 4.50 1.01 8.47
C GLN A 166 4.10 0.04 9.58
N TYR A 167 2.92 -0.57 9.43
CA TYR A 167 2.36 -1.59 10.28
C TYR A 167 2.47 -2.94 9.58
N HIS A 168 3.41 -3.79 10.00
CA HIS A 168 3.66 -5.10 9.39
C HIS A 168 3.12 -6.22 10.27
N PHE A 169 1.94 -6.72 9.92
CA PHE A 169 1.30 -7.85 10.59
C PHE A 169 1.95 -9.17 10.17
N ARG A 170 2.48 -9.92 11.15
CA ARG A 170 3.27 -11.16 10.92
C ARG A 170 2.60 -12.41 11.46
N ALA A 171 1.52 -12.28 12.23
CA ALA A 171 0.80 -13.40 12.81
C ALA A 171 -0.20 -14.07 11.84
N TRP A 172 -0.39 -13.53 10.62
CA TRP A 172 -1.28 -14.15 9.65
C TRP A 172 -0.73 -15.51 9.18
N PRO A 173 -1.54 -16.59 9.21
CA PRO A 173 -1.10 -17.91 8.77
C PRO A 173 -1.12 -18.03 7.24
N ASP A 174 -0.16 -18.77 6.65
CA ASP A 174 -0.07 -18.96 5.19
C ASP A 174 -1.36 -19.54 4.55
N HIS A 175 -2.11 -20.34 5.32
CA HIS A 175 -3.40 -20.89 4.91
C HIS A 175 -4.46 -20.57 5.96
N GLY A 176 -5.60 -20.07 5.49
CA GLY A 176 -6.74 -19.74 6.32
C GLY A 176 -6.64 -18.33 6.90
N VAL A 177 -7.16 -18.19 8.11
CA VAL A 177 -7.27 -16.94 8.86
C VAL A 177 -6.77 -17.17 10.27
N PRO A 178 -6.38 -16.12 11.02
CA PRO A 178 -6.09 -16.26 12.45
C PRO A 178 -7.22 -16.95 13.20
N ASN A 179 -6.88 -17.84 14.14
CA ASN A 179 -7.87 -18.61 14.92
C ASN A 179 -8.74 -17.70 15.80
N GLU A 180 -8.16 -16.59 16.27
CA GLU A 180 -8.84 -15.60 17.10
C GLU A 180 -8.74 -14.22 16.45
N PRO A 181 -9.83 -13.44 16.39
CA PRO A 181 -9.83 -12.12 15.76
C PRO A 181 -9.13 -11.05 16.61
N GLY A 182 -8.86 -11.31 17.89
CA GLY A 182 -8.37 -10.31 18.86
C GLY A 182 -7.11 -9.58 18.41
N GLY A 183 -6.11 -10.31 17.91
CA GLY A 183 -4.87 -9.71 17.39
C GLY A 183 -5.11 -8.79 16.18
N VAL A 184 -5.98 -9.21 15.25
CA VAL A 184 -6.34 -8.40 14.07
C VAL A 184 -7.13 -7.15 14.48
N LEU A 185 -8.08 -7.27 15.41
CA LEU A 185 -8.87 -6.14 15.89
C LEU A 185 -8.00 -5.10 16.61
N SER A 186 -7.10 -5.55 17.49
CA SER A 186 -6.16 -4.65 18.18
C SER A 186 -5.23 -3.95 17.19
N PHE A 187 -4.76 -4.67 16.18
CA PHE A 187 -3.94 -4.12 15.10
C PHE A 187 -4.67 -3.04 14.30
N LEU A 188 -5.91 -3.31 13.89
CA LEU A 188 -6.73 -2.35 13.14
C LEU A 188 -7.08 -1.11 13.97
N ASP A 189 -7.36 -1.27 15.26
CA ASP A 189 -7.60 -0.15 16.17
C ASP A 189 -6.37 0.76 16.28
N GLU A 190 -5.16 0.19 16.37
CA GLU A 190 -3.92 0.96 16.39
C GLU A 190 -3.69 1.72 15.08
N VAL A 191 -3.93 1.07 13.93
CA VAL A 191 -3.84 1.71 12.60
C VAL A 191 -4.84 2.85 12.47
N ASN A 192 -6.09 2.65 12.91
CA ASN A 192 -7.14 3.69 12.87
C ASN A 192 -6.76 4.89 13.74
N ARG A 193 -6.35 4.65 14.99
CA ARG A 193 -5.89 5.71 15.89
C ARG A 193 -4.70 6.48 15.32
N ARG A 194 -3.78 5.79 14.64
CA ARG A 194 -2.66 6.43 13.95
C ARG A 194 -3.14 7.36 12.85
N GLN A 195 -4.00 6.87 11.97
CA GLN A 195 -4.53 7.65 10.84
C GLN A 195 -5.32 8.87 11.34
N GLU A 196 -6.16 8.71 12.36
CA GLU A 196 -6.97 9.80 12.92
C GLU A 196 -6.12 10.86 13.65
N GLY A 197 -4.94 10.48 14.16
CA GLY A 197 -4.00 11.41 14.78
C GLY A 197 -3.15 12.22 13.80
N ILE A 198 -3.25 11.95 12.49
CA ILE A 198 -2.51 12.65 11.44
C ILE A 198 -3.43 13.70 10.83
N SER A 199 -2.97 14.95 10.78
CA SER A 199 -3.77 16.08 10.28
C SER A 199 -3.90 16.12 8.77
N GLU A 200 -2.97 15.49 8.06
CA GLU A 200 -2.87 15.54 6.61
C GLU A 200 -3.68 14.45 5.95
N GLU A 201 -4.33 14.81 4.85
CA GLU A 201 -5.17 13.91 4.08
C GLU A 201 -4.31 13.03 3.16
N GLY A 202 -4.45 11.72 3.29
CA GLY A 202 -3.83 10.70 2.44
C GLY A 202 -4.43 9.32 2.72
N PRO A 203 -4.54 8.42 1.72
CA PRO A 203 -5.09 7.09 1.92
C PRO A 203 -4.19 6.21 2.78
N ILE A 204 -4.78 5.19 3.39
CA ILE A 204 -4.02 4.08 3.98
C ILE A 204 -3.63 3.13 2.84
N VAL A 205 -2.34 2.82 2.72
CA VAL A 205 -1.86 1.80 1.79
C VAL A 205 -1.96 0.43 2.45
N VAL A 206 -2.54 -0.56 1.77
CA VAL A 206 -2.74 -1.94 2.25
C VAL A 206 -2.24 -2.95 1.23
#